data_AF-A0A915EN50-F1
#
_entry.id   AF-A0A915EN50-F1
#
_cell.length_a   1.000
_cell.length_b   1.000
_cell.length_c   1.000
_cell.angle_alpha   90.00
_cell.angle_beta   90.00
_cell.angle_gamma   90.00
#
_symmetry.space_group_name_H-M   'P 1'
#
loop_
_entity.id
_entity.type
_entity.pdbx_description
1 polymer ?
#
loop_
_entity_poly.entity_id
_entity_poly.type
_entity_poly.pdbx_seq_one_letter_code
_entity_poly.pdbx_strand_id
1 'polypeptide(L)'
;MFKLLLMVSIYYPLSVGLTFYQKWFIKSYRLPLLIVAGHYMTKFMLASVIRLIVEVVQKNRRVRIPVQEQLRWLMPIGVCASLDIGLSNWALEYVTISLYTMAKSSSIIFIVLFSLLLRLERWRASLGFEACLIALGLFLFTWRSTQLDLRGLLLVELAALCTGVRWTISQLIMQGDEQPSPLRHPLDMVVHVQPWMFVAILPMVFVVEESELNYKTLTTYHNEFQPLLILCLIFMGGVLAFLMEMSEYLLLVNTSGITLSILGIVKEVITLLLAHHLHGDHLTNINIFGLSLCILGMMVHSWMKQDRKMQKIPMRMTSSTFIPSSYPKNEHEDRKLLLFNEHERV
;
A
#
# COMPACT_ATOMS: atom_id res chain seq x y z
N MET A 1 12.01 14.55 6.20
CA MET A 1 11.49 13.86 7.40
C MET A 1 10.05 14.25 7.71
N PHE A 2 9.73 15.55 7.85
CA PHE A 2 8.37 16.04 8.17
C PHE A 2 7.25 15.51 7.27
N LYS A 3 7.42 15.53 5.94
CA LYS A 3 6.43 15.00 4.98
C LYS A 3 6.07 13.52 5.22
N LEU A 4 7.08 12.70 5.54
CA LEU A 4 6.87 11.28 5.83
C LEU A 4 6.12 11.10 7.15
N LEU A 5 6.50 11.86 8.19
CA LEU A 5 5.84 11.81 9.49
C LEU A 5 4.36 12.19 9.37
N LEU A 6 4.02 13.24 8.61
CA LEU A 6 2.64 13.62 8.33
C LEU A 6 1.85 12.51 7.62
N MET A 7 2.44 11.86 6.61
CA MET A 7 1.79 10.75 5.91
C MET A 7 1.53 9.56 6.84
N VAL A 8 2.50 9.22 7.70
CA VAL A 8 2.36 8.16 8.70
C VAL A 8 1.30 8.50 9.75
N SER A 9 1.25 9.76 10.19
CA SER A 9 0.23 10.26 11.13
C SER A 9 -1.19 10.18 10.57
N ILE A 10 -1.38 10.25 9.25
CA ILE A 10 -2.68 10.03 8.60
C ILE A 10 -2.96 8.53 8.43
N TYR A 11 -1.95 7.77 7.98
CA TYR A 11 -2.08 6.35 7.70
C TYR A 11 -2.44 5.51 8.93
N TYR A 12 -1.77 5.72 10.07
CA TYR A 12 -1.95 4.87 11.25
C TYR A 12 -3.38 4.94 11.83
N PRO A 13 -3.97 6.11 12.11
CA PRO A 13 -5.35 6.18 12.62
C PRO A 13 -6.37 5.58 11.66
N LEU A 14 -6.21 5.80 10.35
CA LEU A 14 -7.09 5.21 9.33
C LEU A 14 -6.98 3.68 9.29
N SER A 15 -5.76 3.16 9.34
CA SER A 15 -5.51 1.72 9.31
C SER A 15 -6.01 1.02 10.59
N VAL A 16 -5.67 1.56 11.76
CA VAL A 16 -6.11 1.04 13.06
C VAL A 16 -7.63 1.16 13.20
N GLY A 17 -8.19 2.33 12.85
CA GLY A 17 -9.64 2.57 12.89
C GLY A 17 -10.42 1.62 12.00
N LEU A 18 -9.96 1.40 10.76
CA LEU A 18 -10.56 0.41 9.86
C LEU A 18 -10.48 -1.00 10.44
N THR A 19 -9.36 -1.37 11.07
CA THR A 19 -9.17 -2.70 11.67
C THR A 19 -10.20 -2.98 12.78
N PHE A 20 -10.36 -2.04 13.72
CA PHE A 20 -11.35 -2.18 14.80
C PHE A 20 -12.78 -2.11 14.28
N TYR A 21 -13.07 -1.21 13.33
CA TYR A 21 -14.37 -1.12 12.69
C TYR A 21 -14.77 -2.45 12.02
N GLN A 22 -13.86 -3.00 11.21
CA GLN A 22 -14.06 -4.25 10.50
C GLN A 22 -14.25 -5.41 11.48
N LYS A 23 -13.42 -5.50 12.53
CA LYS A 23 -13.54 -6.54 13.57
C LYS A 23 -14.90 -6.50 14.26
N TRP A 24 -15.35 -5.30 14.63
CA TRP A 24 -16.67 -5.12 15.24
C TRP A 24 -17.79 -5.51 14.29
N PHE A 25 -17.74 -5.07 13.03
CA PHE A 25 -18.82 -5.31 12.07
C PHE A 25 -18.89 -6.78 11.63
N ILE A 26 -17.76 -7.44 11.37
CA ILE A 26 -17.71 -8.88 11.05
C ILE A 26 -18.31 -9.71 12.18
N LYS A 27 -18.04 -9.37 13.45
CA LYS A 27 -18.57 -10.12 14.59
C LYS A 27 -20.11 -10.16 14.60
N SER A 28 -20.75 -9.10 14.10
CA SER A 28 -22.20 -8.98 14.02
C SER A 28 -22.79 -9.53 12.72
N TYR A 29 -22.20 -9.23 11.56
CA TYR A 29 -22.77 -9.56 10.24
C TYR A 29 -22.26 -10.88 9.63
N ARG A 30 -21.11 -11.39 10.09
CA ARG A 30 -20.54 -12.71 9.76
C ARG A 30 -20.29 -13.02 8.27
N LEU A 31 -20.26 -12.01 7.40
CA LEU A 31 -19.91 -12.13 5.97
C LEU A 31 -18.70 -11.24 5.60
N PRO A 32 -17.48 -11.56 6.10
CA PRO A 32 -16.29 -10.73 5.93
C PRO A 32 -15.91 -10.39 4.46
N LEU A 33 -15.95 -11.36 3.55
CA LEU A 33 -15.59 -11.18 2.15
C LEU A 33 -16.65 -10.39 1.38
N LEU A 34 -17.95 -10.61 1.68
CA LEU A 34 -19.00 -9.77 1.13
C LEU A 34 -18.87 -8.30 1.56
N ILE A 35 -18.54 -8.05 2.84
CA ILE A 35 -18.24 -6.70 3.33
C ILE A 35 -17.09 -6.08 2.51
N VAL A 36 -16.01 -6.83 2.30
CA VAL A 36 -14.86 -6.38 1.50
C VAL A 36 -15.26 -6.10 0.05
N ALA A 37 -16.10 -6.93 -0.58
CA ALA A 37 -16.61 -6.69 -1.92
C ALA A 37 -17.41 -5.37 -1.99
N GLY A 38 -18.23 -5.10 -0.98
CA GLY A 38 -18.93 -3.82 -0.82
C GLY A 38 -18.00 -2.63 -0.61
N HIS A 39 -16.90 -2.82 0.12
CA HIS A 39 -15.86 -1.80 0.26
C HIS A 39 -15.18 -1.49 -1.09
N TYR A 40 -14.87 -2.49 -1.91
CA TYR A 40 -14.28 -2.26 -3.24
C TYR A 40 -15.23 -1.47 -4.16
N MET A 41 -16.52 -1.78 -4.12
CA MET A 41 -17.55 -1.01 -4.84
C MET A 41 -17.59 0.44 -4.37
N THR A 42 -17.61 0.66 -3.06
CA THR A 42 -17.60 2.01 -2.46
C THR A 42 -16.35 2.79 -2.83
N LYS A 43 -15.17 2.14 -2.76
CA LYS A 43 -13.89 2.74 -3.15
C LYS A 43 -13.89 3.15 -4.62
N PHE A 44 -14.38 2.28 -5.51
CA PHE A 44 -14.49 2.60 -6.93
C PHE A 44 -15.43 3.78 -7.19
N MET A 45 -16.60 3.81 -6.54
CA MET A 45 -17.57 4.90 -6.66
C MET A 45 -16.98 6.23 -6.16
N LEU A 46 -16.42 6.26 -4.95
CA LEU A 46 -15.80 7.46 -4.39
C LEU A 46 -14.63 7.96 -5.24
N ALA A 47 -13.74 7.04 -5.66
CA ALA A 47 -12.60 7.41 -6.49
C ALA A 47 -13.06 7.98 -7.84
N SER A 48 -14.10 7.41 -8.45
CA SER A 48 -14.66 7.88 -9.72
C SER A 48 -15.34 9.24 -9.59
N VAL A 49 -16.12 9.46 -8.52
CA VAL A 49 -16.76 10.76 -8.24
C VAL A 49 -15.72 11.84 -7.96
N ILE A 50 -14.73 11.57 -7.11
CA ILE A 50 -13.65 12.51 -6.81
C ILE A 50 -12.85 12.82 -8.08
N ARG A 51 -12.56 11.82 -8.90
CA ARG A 51 -11.88 12.01 -10.18
C ARG A 51 -12.68 12.91 -11.12
N LEU A 52 -13.98 12.67 -11.27
CA LEU A 52 -14.86 13.53 -12.08
C LEU A 52 -14.86 14.98 -11.58
N ILE A 53 -15.00 15.19 -10.26
CA ILE A 53 -14.94 16.52 -9.66
C ILE A 53 -13.61 17.21 -9.97
N VAL A 54 -12.49 16.50 -9.80
CA VAL A 54 -11.15 17.03 -10.09
C VAL A 54 -10.98 17.38 -11.56
N GLU A 55 -11.44 16.53 -12.48
CA GLU A 55 -11.38 16.78 -13.93
C GLU A 55 -12.21 18.03 -14.32
N VAL A 56 -13.39 18.20 -13.72
CA VAL A 56 -14.26 19.37 -13.95
C VAL A 56 -13.62 20.64 -13.39
N VAL A 57 -13.10 20.61 -12.16
CA VAL A 57 -12.51 21.77 -11.49
C VAL A 57 -11.20 22.20 -12.15
N GLN A 58 -10.34 21.25 -12.49
CA GLN A 58 -9.03 21.54 -13.10
C GLN A 58 -9.12 21.75 -14.62
N LYS A 59 -10.29 21.50 -15.22
CA LYS A 59 -10.52 21.51 -16.68
C LYS A 59 -9.48 20.68 -17.45
N ASN A 60 -8.93 19.65 -16.81
CA ASN A 60 -7.91 18.79 -17.38
C ASN A 60 -8.33 17.33 -17.20
N ARG A 61 -8.35 16.58 -18.29
CA ARG A 61 -8.71 15.16 -18.26
C ARG A 61 -7.56 14.36 -17.68
N ARG A 62 -7.81 13.56 -16.65
CA ARG A 62 -6.82 12.63 -16.11
C ARG A 62 -6.66 11.44 -17.05
N VAL A 63 -5.48 10.82 -17.03
CA VAL A 63 -5.12 9.74 -17.95
C VAL A 63 -6.05 8.55 -17.81
N ARG A 64 -6.52 8.02 -18.93
CA ARG A 64 -7.30 6.79 -19.02
C ARG A 64 -6.41 5.72 -19.65
N ILE A 65 -6.24 4.61 -18.96
CA ILE A 65 -5.36 3.53 -19.42
C ILE A 65 -6.17 2.55 -20.26
N PRO A 66 -5.68 2.16 -21.45
CA PRO A 66 -6.36 1.19 -22.29
C PRO A 66 -6.44 -0.16 -21.57
N VAL A 67 -7.54 -0.89 -21.78
CA VAL A 67 -7.82 -2.16 -21.08
C VAL A 67 -6.67 -3.16 -21.23
N GLN A 68 -5.99 -3.19 -22.38
CA GLN A 68 -4.84 -4.08 -22.62
C GLN A 68 -3.68 -3.80 -21.65
N GLU A 69 -3.35 -2.53 -21.40
CA GLU A 69 -2.34 -2.15 -20.41
C GLU A 69 -2.82 -2.42 -18.98
N GLN A 70 -4.11 -2.21 -18.71
CA GLN A 70 -4.69 -2.57 -17.41
C GLN A 70 -4.57 -4.07 -17.15
N LEU A 71 -4.88 -4.92 -18.12
CA LEU A 71 -4.75 -6.36 -18.02
C LEU A 71 -3.30 -6.79 -17.77
N ARG A 72 -2.35 -6.13 -18.43
CA ARG A 72 -0.94 -6.47 -18.28
C ARG A 72 -0.36 -6.07 -16.92
N TRP A 73 -0.75 -4.91 -16.39
CA TRP A 73 -0.04 -4.29 -15.26
C TRP A 73 -0.92 -4.06 -14.02
N LEU A 74 -2.22 -3.76 -14.17
CA LEU A 74 -3.11 -3.43 -13.05
C LEU A 74 -3.94 -4.62 -12.57
N MET A 75 -4.31 -5.52 -13.47
CA MET A 75 -5.03 -6.75 -13.13
C MET A 75 -4.22 -7.64 -12.18
N PRO A 76 -2.90 -7.85 -12.35
CA PRO A 76 -2.10 -8.58 -11.35
C PRO A 76 -2.14 -7.92 -9.96
N ILE A 77 -2.10 -6.58 -9.90
CA ILE A 77 -2.21 -5.85 -8.62
C ILE A 77 -3.57 -6.13 -7.98
N GLY A 78 -4.65 -6.00 -8.75
CA GLY A 78 -6.01 -6.20 -8.25
C GLY A 78 -6.29 -7.63 -7.81
N VAL A 79 -5.88 -8.61 -8.61
CA VAL A 79 -6.01 -10.05 -8.29
C VAL A 79 -5.23 -10.39 -7.04
N CYS A 80 -3.95 -10.00 -6.96
CA CYS A 80 -3.14 -10.25 -5.76
C CYS A 80 -3.69 -9.53 -4.53
N ALA A 81 -4.22 -8.30 -4.68
CA ALA A 81 -4.83 -7.59 -3.55
C ALA A 81 -6.08 -8.28 -3.00
N SER A 82 -6.92 -8.85 -3.87
CA SER A 82 -8.11 -9.59 -3.46
C SER A 82 -7.80 -10.97 -2.92
N LEU A 83 -6.87 -11.70 -3.54
CA LEU A 83 -6.40 -12.99 -3.03
C LEU A 83 -5.72 -12.82 -1.68
N ASP A 84 -4.90 -11.79 -1.50
CA ASP A 84 -4.32 -11.41 -0.21
C ASP A 84 -5.43 -11.31 0.86
N ILE A 85 -6.44 -10.46 0.64
CA ILE A 85 -7.50 -10.25 1.62
C ILE A 85 -8.35 -11.50 1.82
N GLY A 86 -8.71 -12.20 0.75
CA GLY A 86 -9.52 -13.42 0.80
C GLY A 86 -8.83 -14.56 1.56
N LEU A 87 -7.59 -14.90 1.17
CA LEU A 87 -6.80 -15.95 1.80
C LEU A 87 -6.46 -15.60 3.25
N SER A 88 -6.21 -14.32 3.55
CA SER A 88 -5.96 -13.86 4.91
C SER A 88 -7.17 -14.05 5.82
N ASN A 89 -8.38 -13.71 5.35
CA ASN A 89 -9.60 -13.95 6.12
C ASN A 89 -9.88 -15.45 6.28
N TRP A 90 -9.65 -16.25 5.24
CA TRP A 90 -9.84 -17.69 5.31
C TRP A 90 -8.85 -18.35 6.27
N ALA A 91 -7.60 -17.89 6.30
CA ALA A 91 -6.58 -18.41 7.22
C ALA A 91 -6.98 -18.26 8.69
N LEU A 92 -7.72 -17.19 9.05
CA LEU A 92 -8.17 -16.94 10.43
C LEU A 92 -9.15 -17.98 10.98
N GLU A 93 -9.71 -18.86 10.13
CA GLU A 93 -10.46 -20.03 10.58
C GLU A 93 -9.55 -21.10 11.19
N TYR A 94 -8.30 -21.18 10.73
CA TYR A 94 -7.33 -22.21 11.09
C TYR A 94 -6.26 -21.73 12.07
N VAL A 95 -5.92 -20.43 12.06
CA VAL A 95 -4.85 -19.85 12.88
C VAL A 95 -5.32 -18.69 13.73
N THR A 96 -4.67 -18.50 14.88
CA THR A 96 -4.92 -17.34 15.74
C THR A 96 -4.56 -16.02 15.05
N ILE A 97 -5.18 -14.93 15.49
CA ILE A 97 -4.85 -13.57 15.02
C ILE A 97 -3.36 -13.27 15.23
N SER A 98 -2.77 -13.69 16.35
CA SER A 98 -1.34 -13.47 16.63
C SER A 98 -0.44 -14.25 15.68
N LEU A 99 -0.75 -15.53 15.42
CA LEU A 99 0.00 -16.34 14.46
C LEU A 99 -0.17 -15.81 13.04
N TYR A 100 -1.39 -15.44 12.65
CA TYR A 100 -1.70 -14.77 11.37
C TYR A 100 -0.87 -13.50 11.20
N THR A 101 -0.92 -12.57 12.17
CA THR A 101 -0.24 -11.27 12.08
C THR A 101 1.26 -11.46 11.88
N MET A 102 1.83 -12.43 12.59
CA MET A 102 3.27 -12.69 12.49
C MET A 102 3.63 -13.40 11.20
N ALA A 103 2.98 -14.50 10.85
CA ALA A 103 3.23 -15.17 9.57
C ALA A 103 3.04 -14.19 8.39
N LYS A 104 2.01 -13.34 8.43
CA LYS A 104 1.75 -12.33 7.37
C LYS A 104 2.86 -11.29 7.23
N SER A 105 3.57 -10.97 8.30
CA SER A 105 4.72 -10.05 8.26
C SER A 105 5.91 -10.62 7.46
N SER A 106 5.92 -11.91 7.13
CA SER A 106 6.85 -12.51 6.15
C SER A 106 6.72 -11.91 4.74
N SER A 107 5.63 -11.19 4.45
CA SER A 107 5.42 -10.45 3.20
C SER A 107 6.59 -9.56 2.80
N ILE A 108 7.35 -9.02 3.77
CA ILE A 108 8.56 -8.25 3.49
C ILE A 108 9.64 -9.05 2.74
N ILE A 109 9.76 -10.36 2.98
CA ILE A 109 10.69 -11.24 2.27
C ILE A 109 10.30 -11.30 0.79
N PHE A 110 9.00 -11.50 0.51
CA PHE A 110 8.48 -11.51 -0.87
C PHE A 110 8.63 -10.13 -1.54
N ILE A 111 8.44 -9.04 -0.81
CA ILE A 111 8.61 -7.67 -1.33
C ILE A 111 10.08 -7.41 -1.68
N VAL A 112 11.01 -7.82 -0.82
CA VAL A 112 12.44 -7.72 -1.11
C VAL A 112 12.80 -8.58 -2.32
N LEU A 113 12.33 -9.82 -2.37
CA LEU A 113 12.55 -10.75 -3.49
C LEU A 113 12.08 -10.15 -4.82
N PHE A 114 10.81 -9.74 -4.91
CA PHE A 114 10.27 -9.14 -6.14
C PHE A 114 10.89 -7.78 -6.46
N SER A 115 11.27 -6.98 -5.45
CA SER A 115 11.99 -5.72 -5.68
C SER A 115 13.37 -5.95 -6.32
N LEU A 116 14.06 -7.04 -5.95
CA LEU A 116 15.32 -7.44 -6.58
C LEU A 116 15.10 -7.99 -7.98
N LEU A 117 14.10 -8.86 -8.18
CA LEU A 117 13.76 -9.45 -9.49
C LEU A 117 13.38 -8.37 -10.52
N LEU A 118 12.57 -7.39 -10.11
CA LEU A 118 12.13 -6.25 -10.93
C LEU A 118 13.17 -5.12 -10.97
N ARG A 119 14.35 -5.31 -10.37
CA ARG A 119 15.46 -4.33 -10.31
C ARG A 119 15.07 -2.96 -9.72
N LEU A 120 14.04 -2.93 -8.87
CA LEU A 120 13.65 -1.77 -8.07
C LEU A 120 14.66 -1.50 -6.95
N GLU A 121 15.35 -2.54 -6.48
CA GLU A 121 16.43 -2.46 -5.49
C GLU A 121 17.67 -3.23 -5.97
N ARG A 122 18.84 -2.86 -5.42
CA ARG A 122 20.10 -3.56 -5.71
C ARG A 122 20.49 -4.43 -4.52
N TRP A 123 20.95 -5.65 -4.79
CA TRP A 123 21.45 -6.55 -3.75
C TRP A 123 22.60 -5.90 -2.96
N ARG A 124 22.51 -5.99 -1.63
CA ARG A 124 23.52 -5.49 -0.70
C ARG A 124 23.53 -6.37 0.55
N ALA A 125 24.70 -6.61 1.11
CA ALA A 125 24.84 -7.40 2.33
C ALA A 125 24.01 -6.84 3.51
N SER A 126 23.85 -5.51 3.59
CA SER A 126 23.00 -4.88 4.61
C SER A 126 21.52 -5.29 4.49
N LEU A 127 20.99 -5.36 3.27
CA LEU A 127 19.61 -5.78 3.01
C LEU A 127 19.40 -7.26 3.38
N GLY A 128 20.40 -8.10 3.12
CA GLY A 128 20.39 -9.49 3.56
C GLY A 128 20.40 -9.62 5.09
N PHE A 129 21.22 -8.83 5.78
CA PHE A 129 21.25 -8.80 7.24
C PHE A 129 19.92 -8.34 7.86
N GLU A 130 19.34 -7.26 7.32
CA GLU A 130 18.01 -6.75 7.74
C GLU A 130 16.93 -7.83 7.54
N ALA A 131 16.92 -8.51 6.39
CA ALA A 131 15.99 -9.61 6.11
C ALA A 131 16.19 -10.81 7.05
N CYS A 132 17.43 -11.16 7.37
CA CYS A 132 17.74 -12.22 8.34
C CYS A 132 17.25 -11.88 9.74
N LEU A 133 17.40 -10.64 10.21
CA LEU A 133 16.87 -10.21 11.52
C LEU A 133 15.35 -10.36 11.57
N ILE A 134 14.65 -9.99 10.50
CA ILE A 134 13.19 -10.14 10.42
C ILE A 134 12.81 -11.63 10.41
N ALA A 135 13.45 -12.45 9.58
CA ALA A 135 13.20 -13.89 9.51
C ALA A 135 13.46 -14.60 10.85
N LEU A 136 14.53 -14.23 11.57
CA LEU A 136 14.84 -14.78 12.89
C LEU A 136 13.80 -14.33 13.93
N GLY A 137 13.35 -13.08 13.89
CA GLY A 137 12.35 -12.57 14.82
C GLY A 137 11.00 -13.26 14.62
N LEU A 138 10.62 -13.50 13.36
CA LEU A 138 9.46 -14.30 12.96
C LEU A 138 9.53 -15.74 13.48
N PHE A 139 10.68 -16.39 13.28
CA PHE A 139 10.90 -17.75 13.75
C PHE A 139 10.79 -17.85 15.27
N LEU A 140 11.44 -16.94 16.01
CA LEU A 140 11.37 -16.93 17.47
C LEU A 140 9.95 -16.64 17.96
N PHE A 141 9.22 -15.72 17.33
CA PHE A 141 7.84 -15.47 17.72
C PHE A 141 6.96 -16.72 17.54
N THR A 142 7.15 -17.46 16.46
CA THR A 142 6.34 -18.66 16.18
C THR A 142 6.81 -19.90 16.95
N TRP A 143 7.97 -19.81 17.61
CA TRP A 143 8.56 -20.90 18.38
C TRP A 143 7.67 -21.32 19.55
N ARG A 144 7.21 -22.58 19.53
CA ARG A 144 6.25 -23.19 20.47
C ARG A 144 4.81 -22.63 20.41
N SER A 145 4.40 -22.06 19.30
CA SER A 145 2.96 -21.90 19.01
C SER A 145 2.28 -23.27 19.02
N THR A 146 1.45 -23.54 20.03
CA THR A 146 0.74 -24.83 20.18
C THR A 146 -0.46 -24.99 19.22
N GLN A 147 -0.71 -24.01 18.36
CA GLN A 147 -1.87 -23.94 17.45
C GLN A 147 -1.45 -23.81 15.97
N LEU A 148 -0.40 -24.53 15.57
CA LEU A 148 0.07 -24.53 14.19
C LEU A 148 -0.79 -25.48 13.33
N ASP A 149 -1.77 -24.92 12.61
CA ASP A 149 -2.40 -25.60 11.47
C ASP A 149 -1.63 -25.27 10.18
N LEU A 150 -1.09 -26.30 9.52
CA LEU A 150 -0.33 -26.16 8.29
C LEU A 150 -1.15 -25.54 7.15
N ARG A 151 -2.46 -25.83 7.07
CA ARG A 151 -3.33 -25.27 6.03
C ARG A 151 -3.47 -23.78 6.20
N GLY A 152 -3.74 -23.33 7.43
CA GLY A 152 -3.79 -21.92 7.77
C GLY A 152 -2.48 -21.21 7.47
N LEU A 153 -1.33 -21.80 7.84
CA LEU A 153 -0.02 -21.24 7.54
C LEU A 153 0.22 -21.09 6.02
N LEU A 154 -0.11 -22.11 5.22
CA LEU A 154 0.02 -22.04 3.76
C LEU A 154 -0.86 -20.94 3.14
N LEU A 155 -2.08 -20.75 3.65
CA LEU A 155 -2.95 -19.66 3.22
C LEU A 155 -2.35 -18.29 3.54
N VAL A 156 -1.78 -18.12 4.75
CA VAL A 156 -1.10 -16.86 5.13
C VAL A 156 0.12 -16.58 4.27
N GLU A 157 0.95 -17.59 3.99
CA GLU A 157 2.14 -17.41 3.14
C GLU A 157 1.77 -17.12 1.68
N LEU A 158 0.72 -17.75 1.14
CA LEU A 158 0.22 -17.41 -0.19
C LEU A 158 -0.35 -15.99 -0.23
N ALA A 159 -1.03 -15.56 0.83
CA ALA A 159 -1.48 -14.19 0.97
C ALA A 159 -0.28 -13.22 1.05
N ALA A 160 0.79 -13.57 1.78
CA ALA A 160 2.00 -12.77 1.92
C ALA A 160 2.77 -12.64 0.59
N LEU A 161 2.80 -13.71 -0.22
CA LEU A 161 3.30 -13.69 -1.60
C LEU A 161 2.52 -12.69 -2.45
N CYS A 162 1.18 -12.73 -2.37
CA CYS A 162 0.31 -11.79 -3.08
C CYS A 162 0.54 -10.34 -2.65
N THR A 163 0.73 -10.08 -1.34
CA THR A 163 1.16 -8.76 -0.83
C THR A 163 2.48 -8.32 -1.47
N GLY A 164 3.41 -9.25 -1.62
CA GLY A 164 4.68 -9.11 -2.35
C GLY A 164 4.51 -8.57 -3.76
N VAL A 165 3.76 -9.31 -4.56
CA VAL A 165 3.47 -8.95 -5.96
C VAL A 165 2.73 -7.61 -6.04
N ARG A 166 1.67 -7.42 -5.24
CA ARG A 166 0.83 -6.22 -5.23
C ARG A 166 1.67 -4.96 -5.05
N TRP A 167 2.47 -4.89 -3.98
CA TRP A 167 3.19 -3.66 -3.64
C TRP A 167 4.40 -3.41 -4.53
N THR A 168 5.07 -4.45 -5.01
CA THR A 168 6.23 -4.27 -5.90
C THR A 168 5.82 -3.86 -7.31
N ILE A 169 4.76 -4.45 -7.88
CA ILE A 169 4.21 -3.99 -9.17
C ILE A 169 3.60 -2.60 -9.02
N SER A 170 2.88 -2.30 -7.93
CA SER A 170 2.37 -0.94 -7.66
C SER A 170 3.51 0.08 -7.59
N GLN A 171 4.63 -0.26 -6.95
CA GLN A 171 5.81 0.59 -6.90
C GLN A 171 6.38 0.82 -8.30
N LEU A 172 6.56 -0.25 -9.09
CA LEU A 172 7.08 -0.17 -10.45
C LEU A 172 6.26 0.79 -11.32
N ILE A 173 4.93 0.71 -11.26
CA ILE A 173 4.04 1.54 -12.07
C ILE A 173 4.02 3.00 -11.58
N MET A 174 3.87 3.22 -10.27
CA MET A 174 3.75 4.57 -9.72
C MET A 174 5.06 5.37 -9.73
N GLN A 175 6.21 4.67 -9.73
CA GLN A 175 7.54 5.28 -9.69
C GLN A 175 8.33 5.14 -10.99
N GLY A 176 7.76 4.55 -12.04
CA GLY A 176 8.42 4.35 -13.33
C GLY A 176 8.89 5.65 -13.99
N ASP A 177 9.96 5.52 -14.79
CA ASP A 177 10.71 6.64 -15.39
C ASP A 177 10.00 7.33 -16.56
N GLU A 178 8.93 6.73 -17.12
CA GLU A 178 8.11 7.39 -18.14
C GLU A 178 7.42 8.60 -17.52
N GLN A 179 7.81 9.80 -17.94
CA GLN A 179 7.34 11.04 -17.36
C GLN A 179 6.38 11.78 -18.31
N PRO A 180 5.16 12.14 -17.84
CA PRO A 180 4.59 11.84 -16.52
C PRO A 180 4.01 10.41 -16.42
N SER A 181 4.37 9.65 -15.37
CA SER A 181 3.76 8.34 -15.12
C SER A 181 2.26 8.55 -14.93
N PRO A 182 1.41 7.92 -15.77
CA PRO A 182 -0.02 8.21 -15.81
C PRO A 182 -0.75 7.83 -14.52
N LEU A 183 -0.11 7.04 -13.65
CA LEU A 183 -0.66 6.53 -12.39
C LEU A 183 0.11 6.97 -11.16
N ARG A 184 0.95 8.01 -11.26
CA ARG A 184 1.68 8.51 -10.11
C ARG A 184 0.75 9.02 -8.99
N HIS A 185 -0.44 9.49 -9.33
CA HIS A 185 -1.39 10.00 -8.36
C HIS A 185 -2.22 8.85 -7.74
N PRO A 186 -2.29 8.73 -6.39
CA PRO A 186 -3.02 7.66 -5.70
C PRO A 186 -4.46 7.45 -6.18
N LEU A 187 -5.20 8.54 -6.41
CA LEU A 187 -6.57 8.48 -6.95
C LEU A 187 -6.67 7.70 -8.26
N ASP A 188 -5.72 7.90 -9.18
CA ASP A 188 -5.75 7.24 -10.48
C ASP A 188 -5.43 5.73 -10.32
N MET A 189 -4.53 5.37 -9.40
CA MET A 189 -4.32 3.96 -9.05
C MET A 189 -5.58 3.31 -8.51
N VAL A 190 -6.27 3.94 -7.56
CA VAL A 190 -7.49 3.38 -6.97
C VAL A 190 -8.57 3.17 -8.04
N VAL A 191 -8.87 4.18 -8.87
CA VAL A 191 -9.92 4.05 -9.90
C VAL A 191 -9.68 2.87 -10.84
N HIS A 192 -8.44 2.65 -11.28
CA HIS A 192 -8.14 1.62 -12.27
C HIS A 192 -7.91 0.23 -11.65
N VAL A 193 -7.47 0.12 -10.39
CA VAL A 193 -7.21 -1.17 -9.73
C VAL A 193 -8.48 -1.75 -9.09
N GLN A 194 -9.39 -0.92 -8.56
CA GLN A 194 -10.58 -1.40 -7.83
C GLN A 194 -11.50 -2.33 -8.63
N PRO A 195 -11.76 -2.14 -9.94
CA PRO A 195 -12.57 -3.08 -10.71
C PRO A 195 -11.98 -4.50 -10.75
N TRP A 196 -10.66 -4.61 -10.89
CA TRP A 196 -9.95 -5.89 -10.88
C TRP A 196 -9.97 -6.54 -9.50
N MET A 197 -9.89 -5.73 -8.43
CA MET A 197 -10.06 -6.22 -7.06
C MET A 197 -11.48 -6.79 -6.85
N PHE A 198 -12.50 -6.06 -7.30
CA PHE A 198 -13.89 -6.51 -7.20
C PHE A 198 -14.13 -7.82 -7.96
N VAL A 199 -13.69 -7.94 -9.22
CA VAL A 199 -13.85 -9.17 -9.98
C VAL A 199 -13.12 -10.35 -9.32
N ALA A 200 -11.93 -10.12 -8.78
CA ALA A 200 -11.11 -11.18 -8.18
C ALA A 200 -11.62 -11.67 -6.81
N ILE A 201 -12.37 -10.86 -6.04
CA ILE A 201 -12.89 -11.28 -4.74
C ILE A 201 -14.18 -12.10 -4.85
N LEU A 202 -14.97 -11.91 -5.92
CA LEU A 202 -16.26 -12.59 -6.08
C LEU A 202 -16.16 -14.13 -6.00
N PRO A 203 -15.21 -14.81 -6.68
CA PRO A 203 -15.08 -16.26 -6.54
C PRO A 203 -14.81 -16.70 -5.10
N MET A 204 -14.02 -15.92 -4.34
CA MET A 204 -13.73 -16.24 -2.94
C MET A 204 -14.96 -16.08 -2.05
N VAL A 205 -15.81 -15.08 -2.31
CA VAL A 205 -17.11 -14.92 -1.62
C VAL A 205 -17.95 -16.19 -1.81
N PHE A 206 -18.07 -16.68 -3.05
CA PHE A 206 -18.85 -17.88 -3.32
C PHE A 206 -18.23 -19.16 -2.76
N VAL A 207 -16.90 -19.29 -2.72
CA VAL A 207 -16.25 -20.52 -2.22
C VAL A 207 -16.21 -20.57 -0.68
N VAL A 208 -16.00 -19.43 -0.02
CA VAL A 208 -15.79 -19.37 1.44
C VAL A 208 -17.08 -19.09 2.19
N GLU A 209 -18.00 -18.28 1.64
CA GLU A 209 -19.21 -17.83 2.34
C GLU A 209 -20.49 -18.49 1.83
N GLU A 210 -20.41 -19.48 0.92
CA GLU A 210 -21.57 -20.11 0.26
C GLU A 210 -22.69 -20.48 1.22
N SER A 211 -22.34 -21.16 2.32
CA SER A 211 -23.30 -21.69 3.29
C SER A 211 -24.05 -20.60 4.04
N GLU A 212 -23.47 -19.41 4.16
CA GLU A 212 -24.01 -18.27 4.90
C GLU A 212 -24.74 -17.28 3.97
N LEU A 213 -24.50 -17.34 2.66
CA LEU A 213 -25.11 -16.49 1.63
C LEU A 213 -26.57 -16.87 1.35
N ASN A 214 -27.47 -16.45 2.22
CA ASN A 214 -28.91 -16.55 2.00
C ASN A 214 -29.61 -15.18 2.16
N TYR A 215 -30.83 -15.06 1.62
CA TYR A 215 -31.60 -13.80 1.67
C TYR A 215 -31.77 -13.26 3.10
N LYS A 216 -31.95 -14.15 4.08
CA LYS A 216 -32.13 -13.78 5.48
C LYS A 216 -30.83 -13.18 6.05
N THR A 217 -29.68 -13.82 5.87
CA THR A 217 -28.37 -13.29 6.32
C THR A 217 -28.05 -11.96 5.63
N LEU A 218 -28.35 -11.84 4.34
CA LEU A 218 -28.08 -10.62 3.58
C LEU A 218 -28.90 -9.41 4.06
N THR A 219 -30.12 -9.63 4.56
CA THR A 219 -31.07 -8.56 4.89
C THR A 219 -31.27 -8.34 6.39
N THR A 220 -30.74 -9.24 7.23
CA THR A 220 -30.98 -9.25 8.68
C THR A 220 -29.74 -8.80 9.44
N TYR A 221 -29.89 -7.85 10.36
CA TYR A 221 -28.86 -7.44 11.31
C TYR A 221 -29.43 -7.52 12.73
N HIS A 222 -28.73 -8.15 13.67
CA HIS A 222 -29.23 -8.43 15.02
C HIS A 222 -30.64 -9.07 15.08
N ASN A 223 -30.93 -10.00 14.16
CA ASN A 223 -32.24 -10.66 14.00
C ASN A 223 -33.39 -9.77 13.52
N GLU A 224 -33.12 -8.53 13.11
CA GLU A 224 -34.10 -7.61 12.52
C GLU A 224 -33.82 -7.34 11.04
N PHE A 225 -34.87 -7.16 10.24
CA PHE A 225 -34.74 -6.79 8.82
C PHE A 225 -34.24 -5.34 8.70
N GLN A 226 -32.94 -5.17 8.43
CA GLN A 226 -32.27 -3.87 8.42
C GLN A 226 -31.27 -3.74 7.24
N PRO A 227 -31.68 -4.00 5.98
CA PRO A 227 -30.77 -3.98 4.83
C PRO A 227 -30.15 -2.60 4.58
N LEU A 228 -30.89 -1.52 4.87
CA LEU A 228 -30.37 -0.16 4.73
C LEU A 228 -29.24 0.13 5.74
N LEU A 229 -29.37 -0.34 6.98
CA LEU A 229 -28.33 -0.17 7.99
C LEU A 229 -27.07 -0.93 7.57
N ILE A 230 -27.22 -2.18 7.11
CA ILE A 230 -26.11 -2.98 6.58
C ILE A 230 -25.39 -2.24 5.45
N LEU A 231 -26.14 -1.71 4.47
CA LEU A 231 -25.57 -0.96 3.36
C LEU A 231 -24.84 0.30 3.85
N CYS A 232 -25.41 1.04 4.81
CA CYS A 232 -24.77 2.20 5.42
C CYS A 232 -23.47 1.84 6.15
N LEU A 233 -23.45 0.72 6.88
CA LEU A 233 -22.25 0.24 7.57
C LEU A 233 -21.17 -0.17 6.55
N ILE A 234 -21.52 -0.95 5.52
CA ILE A 234 -20.61 -1.30 4.43
C ILE A 234 -20.07 -0.03 3.75
N PHE A 235 -20.92 0.96 3.50
CA PHE A 235 -20.48 2.23 2.90
C PHE A 235 -19.51 2.99 3.80
N MET A 236 -19.79 3.10 5.10
CA MET A 236 -18.91 3.78 6.06
C MET A 236 -17.55 3.07 6.19
N GLY A 237 -17.54 1.74 6.26
CA GLY A 237 -16.32 0.95 6.21
C GLY A 237 -15.57 1.13 4.88
N GLY A 238 -16.29 1.21 3.77
CA GLY A 238 -15.76 1.49 2.44
C GLY A 238 -15.11 2.87 2.31
N VAL A 239 -15.68 3.91 2.94
CA VAL A 239 -15.09 5.26 3.03
C VAL A 239 -13.78 5.21 3.82
N LEU A 240 -13.76 4.56 4.98
CA LEU A 240 -12.53 4.37 5.77
C LEU A 240 -11.46 3.60 4.98
N ALA A 241 -11.85 2.53 4.29
CA ALA A 241 -10.97 1.74 3.44
C ALA A 241 -10.43 2.52 2.23
N PHE A 242 -11.24 3.41 1.65
CA PHE A 242 -10.81 4.33 0.59
C PHE A 242 -9.73 5.29 1.09
N LEU A 243 -9.97 5.97 2.21
CA LEU A 243 -9.01 6.91 2.80
C LEU A 243 -7.71 6.22 3.20
N MET A 244 -7.82 5.04 3.81
CA MET A 244 -6.68 4.21 4.20
C MET A 244 -5.84 3.83 2.98
N GLU A 245 -6.44 3.28 1.91
CA GLU A 245 -5.69 2.89 0.72
C GLU A 245 -5.08 4.10 -0.02
N MET A 246 -5.78 5.23 -0.07
CA MET A 246 -5.23 6.48 -0.62
C MET A 246 -3.96 6.90 0.14
N SER A 247 -3.94 6.75 1.47
CA SER A 247 -2.76 7.04 2.29
C SER A 247 -1.62 6.04 2.06
N GLU A 248 -1.91 4.76 1.82
CA GLU A 248 -0.91 3.75 1.49
C GLU A 248 -0.25 4.00 0.12
N TYR A 249 -1.04 4.28 -0.92
CA TYR A 249 -0.49 4.66 -2.23
C TYR A 249 0.28 5.98 -2.17
N LEU A 250 -0.15 6.93 -1.33
CA LEU A 250 0.59 8.17 -1.09
C LEU A 250 1.94 7.90 -0.41
N LEU A 251 1.98 7.02 0.59
CA LEU A 251 3.24 6.57 1.20
C LEU A 251 4.12 5.87 0.16
N LEU A 252 3.55 4.95 -0.64
CA LEU A 252 4.27 4.19 -1.65
C LEU A 252 4.96 5.09 -2.67
N VAL A 253 4.24 6.05 -3.26
CA VAL A 253 4.82 6.92 -4.30
C VAL A 253 5.91 7.85 -3.76
N ASN A 254 5.89 8.17 -2.47
CA ASN A 254 6.93 9.00 -1.82
C ASN A 254 8.06 8.16 -1.19
N THR A 255 7.91 6.84 -1.09
CA THR A 255 8.85 5.93 -0.43
C THR A 255 9.20 4.72 -1.32
N SER A 256 8.93 3.49 -0.88
CA SER A 256 9.02 2.24 -1.65
C SER A 256 8.12 1.19 -1.01
N GLY A 257 7.90 0.07 -1.70
CA GLY A 257 7.22 -1.11 -1.17
C GLY A 257 7.84 -1.59 0.14
N ILE A 258 9.18 -1.73 0.19
CA ILE A 258 9.87 -2.17 1.43
C ILE A 258 9.59 -1.23 2.62
N THR A 259 9.67 0.10 2.42
CA THR A 259 9.39 1.07 3.49
C THR A 259 7.92 1.03 3.93
N LEU A 260 6.99 0.88 2.98
CA LEU A 260 5.57 0.72 3.29
C LEU A 260 5.31 -0.52 4.15
N SER A 261 5.93 -1.65 3.82
CA SER A 261 5.80 -2.89 4.60
C SER A 261 6.32 -2.76 6.01
N ILE A 262 7.47 -2.08 6.18
CA ILE A 262 8.02 -1.80 7.51
C ILE A 262 7.02 -0.98 8.35
N LEU A 263 6.46 0.09 7.77
CA LEU A 263 5.45 0.90 8.46
C LEU A 263 4.18 0.09 8.77
N GLY A 264 3.78 -0.81 7.87
CA GLY A 264 2.67 -1.73 8.05
C GLY A 264 2.86 -2.68 9.23
N ILE A 265 4.05 -3.28 9.34
CA ILE A 265 4.41 -4.17 10.46
C ILE A 265 4.45 -3.38 11.77
N VAL A 266 5.06 -2.19 11.80
CA VAL A 266 5.04 -1.33 13.02
C VAL A 266 3.60 -1.03 13.45
N LYS A 267 2.71 -0.70 12.50
CA LYS A 267 1.28 -0.52 12.76
C LYS A 267 0.62 -1.80 13.30
N GLU A 268 0.97 -2.97 12.78
CA GLU A 268 0.45 -4.26 13.26
C GLU A 268 0.91 -4.57 14.68
N VAL A 269 2.18 -4.29 15.01
CA VAL A 269 2.70 -4.39 16.38
C VAL A 269 1.93 -3.49 17.33
N ILE A 270 1.72 -2.21 16.97
CA ILE A 270 0.94 -1.27 17.79
C ILE A 270 -0.49 -1.78 17.99
N THR A 271 -1.10 -2.30 16.92
CA THR A 271 -2.46 -2.84 16.97
C THR A 271 -2.54 -4.07 17.87
N LEU A 272 -1.54 -4.96 17.82
CA LEU A 272 -1.45 -6.14 18.66
C LEU A 272 -1.22 -5.79 20.13
N LEU A 273 -0.35 -4.82 20.44
CA LEU A 273 -0.13 -4.34 21.80
C LEU A 273 -1.39 -3.67 22.38
N LEU A 274 -2.08 -2.87 21.56
CA LEU A 274 -3.36 -2.27 21.94
C LEU A 274 -4.42 -3.35 22.18
N ALA A 275 -4.48 -4.36 21.32
CA ALA A 275 -5.39 -5.50 21.48
C ALA A 275 -5.06 -6.34 22.72
N HIS A 276 -3.79 -6.59 23.02
CA HIS A 276 -3.35 -7.26 24.24
C HIS A 276 -3.80 -6.51 25.49
N HIS A 277 -3.59 -5.19 25.52
CA HIS A 277 -3.98 -4.36 26.66
C HIS A 277 -5.49 -4.29 26.86
N LEU A 278 -6.27 -4.31 25.76
CA LEU A 278 -7.73 -4.22 25.80
C LEU A 278 -8.44 -5.59 25.98
N HIS A 279 -7.86 -6.69 25.50
CA HIS A 279 -8.50 -8.01 25.46
C HIS A 279 -7.79 -9.11 26.28
N GLY A 280 -6.61 -8.84 26.85
CA GLY A 280 -5.92 -9.76 27.76
C GLY A 280 -5.20 -10.96 27.12
N ASP A 281 -4.89 -10.93 25.83
CA ASP A 281 -4.24 -12.06 25.12
C ASP A 281 -2.85 -12.41 25.69
N HIS A 282 -2.62 -13.59 26.24
CA HIS A 282 -1.31 -13.91 26.83
C HIS A 282 -0.17 -14.06 25.80
N LEU A 283 0.73 -13.08 25.73
CA LEU A 283 2.00 -13.16 24.98
C LEU A 283 3.08 -13.80 25.85
N THR A 284 3.79 -14.81 25.33
CA THR A 284 4.94 -15.37 26.04
C THR A 284 6.17 -14.47 25.91
N ASN A 285 7.15 -14.62 26.81
CA ASN A 285 8.40 -13.87 26.74
C ASN A 285 9.16 -14.09 25.41
N ILE A 286 9.01 -15.27 24.79
CA ILE A 286 9.62 -15.58 23.50
C ILE A 286 8.92 -14.79 22.37
N ASN A 287 7.60 -14.66 22.42
CA ASN A 287 6.84 -13.82 21.48
C ASN A 287 7.30 -12.35 21.57
N ILE A 288 7.46 -11.84 22.79
CA ILE A 288 7.93 -10.46 23.01
C ILE A 288 9.34 -10.26 22.44
N PHE A 289 10.25 -11.20 22.68
CA PHE A 289 11.61 -11.12 22.14
C PHE A 289 11.64 -11.20 20.61
N GLY A 290 10.88 -12.11 19.99
CA GLY A 290 10.75 -12.21 18.54
C GLY A 290 10.19 -10.93 17.91
N LEU A 291 9.20 -10.31 18.55
CA LEU A 291 8.63 -9.01 18.19
C LEU A 291 9.68 -7.90 18.23
N SER A 292 10.48 -7.82 19.31
CA SER A 292 11.56 -6.84 19.44
C SER A 292 12.61 -6.98 18.34
N LEU A 293 12.99 -8.21 17.98
CA LEU A 293 13.97 -8.45 16.91
C LEU A 293 13.46 -8.00 15.54
N CYS A 294 12.18 -8.23 15.24
CA CYS A 294 11.53 -7.75 14.02
C CYS A 294 11.58 -6.21 13.94
N ILE A 295 11.22 -5.52 15.02
CA ILE A 295 11.26 -4.05 15.09
C ILE A 295 12.67 -3.53 14.87
N LEU A 296 13.68 -4.17 15.47
CA LEU A 296 15.08 -3.78 15.31
C LEU A 296 15.54 -3.89 13.85
N GLY A 297 15.29 -5.03 13.19
CA GLY A 297 15.65 -5.23 11.78
C GLY A 297 15.04 -4.16 10.86
N MET A 298 13.81 -3.77 11.14
CA MET A 298 13.10 -2.71 10.41
C MET A 298 13.66 -1.30 10.66
N MET A 299 14.03 -0.97 11.91
CA MET A 299 14.65 0.32 12.24
C MET A 299 15.98 0.50 11.52
N VAL A 300 16.82 -0.55 11.51
CA VAL A 300 18.10 -0.58 10.79
C VAL A 300 17.89 -0.31 9.30
N HIS A 301 16.92 -0.99 8.66
CA HIS A 301 16.61 -0.74 7.24
C HIS A 301 16.23 0.72 6.98
N SER A 302 15.35 1.30 7.80
CA SER A 302 14.88 2.67 7.64
C SER A 302 16.03 3.68 7.74
N TRP A 303 16.92 3.53 8.71
CA TRP A 303 18.09 4.40 8.87
C TRP A 303 19.07 4.25 7.71
N MET A 304 19.46 3.02 7.36
CA MET A 304 20.42 2.78 6.28
C MET A 304 19.93 3.29 4.92
N LYS A 305 18.61 3.27 4.68
CA LYS A 305 18.01 3.83 3.48
C LYS A 305 18.01 5.36 3.46
N GLN A 306 17.75 5.99 4.60
CA GLN A 306 17.73 7.44 4.72
C GLN A 306 19.13 8.03 4.50
N ASP A 307 20.16 7.45 5.11
CA ASP A 307 21.55 7.87 4.93
C ASP A 307 21.99 7.78 3.47
N ARG A 308 21.56 6.75 2.75
CA ARG A 308 21.87 6.58 1.32
C ARG A 308 21.17 7.58 0.42
N LYS A 309 19.94 7.99 0.75
CA LYS A 309 19.26 9.08 0.03
C LYS A 309 20.03 10.39 0.20
N MET A 310 20.56 10.65 1.40
CA MET A 310 21.39 11.83 1.67
C MET A 310 22.73 11.78 0.93
N GLN A 311 23.37 10.62 0.83
CA GLN A 311 24.65 10.45 0.10
C GLN A 311 24.52 10.58 -1.43
N LYS A 312 23.32 10.38 -1.99
CA LYS A 312 23.04 10.52 -3.44
C LYS A 312 22.69 11.94 -3.87
N ILE A 313 22.52 12.89 -2.96
CA ILE A 313 22.41 14.31 -3.31
C ILE A 313 23.81 14.76 -3.71
N PRO A 314 24.08 15.06 -5.00
CA PRO A 314 25.40 15.56 -5.37
C PRO A 314 25.62 16.89 -4.63
N MET A 315 26.79 17.07 -4.02
CA MET A 315 27.34 18.38 -3.68
C MET A 315 27.48 19.19 -4.98
N ARG A 316 26.39 19.73 -5.49
CA ARG A 316 26.34 20.78 -6.49
C ARG A 316 25.71 22.00 -5.85
N MET A 317 26.44 22.60 -4.92
CA MET A 317 26.37 24.02 -4.54
C MET A 317 27.27 24.23 -3.33
N THR A 318 28.56 24.50 -3.58
CA THR A 318 29.36 25.54 -2.90
C THR A 318 30.75 25.57 -3.56
N SER A 319 30.79 26.11 -4.77
CA SER A 319 32.01 26.70 -5.33
C SER A 319 31.57 27.92 -6.15
N SER A 320 30.89 28.87 -5.50
CA SER A 320 30.86 30.24 -6.00
C SER A 320 32.24 30.84 -5.72
N THR A 321 33.22 30.49 -6.55
CA THR A 321 34.42 31.29 -6.66
C THR A 321 33.97 32.61 -7.28
N PHE A 322 33.88 33.63 -6.43
CA PHE A 322 33.77 35.03 -6.83
C PHE A 322 34.89 35.32 -7.84
N ILE A 323 34.52 35.53 -9.11
CA ILE A 323 35.38 36.18 -10.09
C ILE A 323 34.66 37.49 -10.45
N PRO A 324 35.13 38.67 -10.02
CA PRO A 324 34.66 39.91 -10.58
C PRO A 324 35.37 40.11 -11.91
N SER A 325 34.65 40.00 -13.02
CA SER A 325 35.17 40.32 -14.35
C SER A 325 34.14 41.17 -15.08
N SER A 326 34.34 42.48 -15.01
CA SER A 326 33.90 43.45 -16.01
C SER A 326 34.10 42.91 -17.42
N TYR A 327 33.05 42.92 -18.23
CA TYR A 327 33.16 42.78 -19.69
C TYR A 327 32.53 43.99 -20.38
N PRO A 328 33.21 44.55 -21.39
CA PRO A 328 32.70 45.66 -22.18
C PRO A 328 31.65 45.18 -23.18
N LYS A 329 30.74 46.09 -23.56
CA LYS A 329 29.78 45.93 -24.66
C LYS A 329 30.54 45.58 -25.94
N ASN A 330 30.19 44.45 -26.56
CA ASN A 330 30.64 44.13 -27.92
C ASN A 330 29.51 44.40 -28.93
N GLU A 331 29.87 45.29 -29.85
CA GLU A 331 29.11 46.02 -30.85
C GLU A 331 28.84 45.18 -32.11
N HIS A 332 28.43 43.92 -31.95
CA HIS A 332 28.36 42.97 -33.07
C HIS A 332 26.98 42.37 -33.40
N GLU A 333 25.92 42.71 -32.64
CA GLU A 333 24.53 42.32 -32.99
C GLU A 333 23.74 43.41 -33.73
N ASP A 334 24.14 44.69 -33.65
CA ASP A 334 23.43 45.79 -34.34
C ASP A 334 23.68 45.85 -35.86
N ARG A 335 24.63 45.06 -36.39
CA ARG A 335 24.89 44.97 -37.85
C ARG A 335 23.99 43.98 -38.60
N LYS A 336 23.27 43.09 -37.92
CA LYS A 336 22.36 42.13 -38.57
C LYS A 336 20.92 42.64 -38.72
N LEU A 337 20.53 43.66 -37.95
CA LEU A 337 19.21 44.29 -38.03
C LEU A 337 19.13 45.43 -39.07
N LEU A 338 20.26 45.94 -39.57
CA LEU A 338 20.30 46.98 -40.60
C LEU A 338 20.31 46.43 -42.04
N LEU A 339 20.60 45.14 -42.26
CA LEU A 339 20.62 44.53 -43.59
C LEU A 339 19.30 43.86 -44.01
N PHE A 340 18.30 43.82 -43.12
CA PHE A 340 16.98 43.25 -43.41
C PHE A 340 15.90 44.30 -43.74
N ASN A 341 16.25 45.60 -43.75
CA ASN A 341 15.28 46.69 -43.92
C ASN A 341 15.48 47.53 -45.21
N GLU A 342 16.42 47.15 -46.08
CA GLU A 342 16.66 47.83 -47.38
C GLU A 342 16.07 47.11 -48.60
N HIS A 343 15.34 46.00 -48.44
CA HIS A 343 14.75 45.27 -49.56
C HIS A 343 13.22 45.44 -49.74
N GLU A 344 12.59 46.39 -49.04
CA GLU A 344 11.14 46.65 -49.14
C GLU A 344 10.77 48.11 -49.50
N ARG A 345 11.66 48.85 -50.16
CA ARG A 345 11.31 50.13 -50.81
C ARG A 345 12.04 50.33 -52.13
N VAL A 346 11.54 49.70 -53.20
CA VAL A 346 11.46 50.24 -54.57
C VAL A 346 10.21 49.69 -55.23
#